data_AF-A0A1G8BER6-F1
#
_entry.id   AF-A0A1G8BER6-F1
#
_cell.length_a   1.000
_cell.length_b   1.000
_cell.length_c   1.000
_cell.angle_alpha   90.00
_cell.angle_beta   90.00
_cell.angle_gamma   90.00
#
_symmetry.space_group_name_H-M   'P 1'
#
loop_
_entity.id
_entity.type
_entity.pdbx_description
1 polymer ?
#
loop_
_entity_poly.entity_id
_entity_poly.type
_entity_poly.pdbx_seq_one_letter_code
_entity_poly.pdbx_strand_id
1 'polypeptide(L)'
;MRRLLTVLLLTLAAAGALPAPAQAHNVLVGSDPKDGATLAASPERVTLVFDQTVRQGYARVGVTGADGSGWADGDVVVAAERVSVKVRPLPAGGSYTVGYRILSADGHPITGSISFRLAPDATSATATPAAPASSAPAAPSSGASSGAAAAPGSGAEAADTADTAEAAEAAANGGAGMAVVWIVGALLLLAAGTVVALRRSRSDEEARA
;
A
#
# COMPACT_ATOMS: atom_id res chain seq x y z
N MET A 1 -14.22 -48.32 -7.05
CA MET A 1 -12.85 -47.73 -7.00
C MET A 1 -12.65 -46.62 -8.04
N ARG A 2 -12.52 -46.87 -9.35
CA ARG A 2 -12.21 -45.83 -10.37
C ARG A 2 -12.99 -44.52 -10.23
N ARG A 3 -14.33 -44.57 -10.09
CA ARG A 3 -15.17 -43.36 -9.96
C ARG A 3 -14.89 -42.53 -8.70
N LEU A 4 -14.57 -43.17 -7.56
CA LEU A 4 -14.17 -42.48 -6.32
C LEU A 4 -12.84 -41.75 -6.51
N LEU A 5 -11.90 -42.38 -7.22
CA LEU A 5 -10.60 -41.80 -7.53
C LEU A 5 -10.73 -40.60 -8.50
N THR A 6 -11.64 -40.67 -9.48
CA THR A 6 -11.98 -39.52 -10.34
C THR A 6 -12.59 -38.37 -9.55
N VAL A 7 -13.54 -38.63 -8.63
CA VAL A 7 -14.14 -37.58 -7.79
C VAL A 7 -13.08 -36.94 -6.89
N LEU A 8 -12.26 -37.74 -6.22
CA LEU A 8 -11.18 -37.25 -5.35
C LEU A 8 -10.18 -36.37 -6.09
N LEU A 9 -9.76 -36.78 -7.29
CA LEU A 9 -8.87 -35.98 -8.15
C LEU A 9 -9.54 -34.67 -8.59
N LEU A 10 -10.84 -34.69 -8.94
CA LEU A 10 -11.55 -33.48 -9.33
C LEU A 10 -11.69 -32.49 -8.16
N THR A 11 -11.99 -32.98 -6.96
CA THR A 11 -12.06 -32.15 -5.75
C THR A 11 -10.69 -31.59 -5.35
N LEU A 12 -9.61 -32.36 -5.52
CA LEU A 12 -8.26 -31.90 -5.20
C LEU A 12 -7.75 -30.87 -6.24
N ALA A 13 -8.07 -31.06 -7.52
CA ALA A 13 -7.79 -30.09 -8.57
C ALA A 13 -8.55 -28.77 -8.36
N ALA A 14 -9.82 -28.83 -7.93
CA ALA A 14 -10.60 -27.64 -7.59
C ALA A 14 -10.06 -26.93 -6.32
N ALA A 15 -9.65 -27.68 -5.29
CA ALA A 15 -9.09 -27.13 -4.06
C ALA A 15 -7.71 -26.47 -4.25
N GLY A 16 -6.95 -26.88 -5.27
CA GLY A 16 -5.67 -26.24 -5.63
C GLY A 16 -5.81 -24.88 -6.32
N ALA A 17 -7.00 -24.54 -6.83
CA ALA A 17 -7.27 -23.30 -7.55
C ALA A 17 -7.74 -22.17 -6.62
N LEU A 18 -6.90 -21.78 -5.65
CA LEU A 18 -7.16 -20.55 -4.91
C LEU A 18 -6.98 -19.34 -5.84
N PRO A 19 -7.93 -18.40 -5.90
CA PRO A 19 -7.72 -17.15 -6.63
C PRO A 19 -6.59 -16.37 -5.98
N ALA A 20 -5.67 -15.83 -6.80
CA ALA A 20 -4.64 -14.93 -6.31
C ALA A 20 -5.30 -13.68 -5.68
N PRO A 21 -4.73 -13.11 -4.60
CA PRO A 21 -5.26 -11.90 -3.99
C PRO A 21 -5.25 -10.75 -5.01
N ALA A 22 -6.43 -10.22 -5.31
CA ALA A 22 -6.57 -9.07 -6.20
C ALA A 22 -6.07 -7.82 -5.47
N GLN A 23 -4.88 -7.31 -5.85
CA GLN A 23 -4.39 -6.03 -5.36
C GLN A 23 -5.19 -4.90 -5.99
N ALA A 24 -6.07 -4.31 -5.18
CA ALA A 24 -7.05 -3.32 -5.62
C ALA A 24 -6.55 -1.86 -5.48
N HIS A 25 -5.43 -1.67 -4.77
CA HIS A 25 -4.88 -0.37 -4.36
C HIS A 25 -3.56 -0.07 -5.08
N ASN A 26 -3.50 0.98 -5.90
CA ASN A 26 -2.26 1.47 -6.53
C ASN A 26 -1.25 1.94 -5.46
N VAL A 27 -0.04 1.37 -5.48
CA VAL A 27 1.09 1.77 -4.64
C VAL A 27 2.13 2.49 -5.49
N LEU A 28 2.75 3.55 -4.95
CA LEU A 28 3.88 4.21 -5.60
C LEU A 28 5.12 3.31 -5.51
N VAL A 29 5.64 2.87 -6.65
CA VAL A 29 6.82 1.97 -6.74
C VAL A 29 8.09 2.69 -7.22
N GLY A 30 7.96 3.91 -7.75
CA GLY A 30 9.10 4.71 -8.17
C GLY A 30 8.73 6.14 -8.52
N SER A 31 9.76 6.98 -8.59
CA SER A 31 9.62 8.37 -8.98
C SER A 31 10.89 8.89 -9.64
N ASP A 32 10.73 9.90 -10.49
CA ASP A 32 11.79 10.74 -11.03
C ASP A 32 11.36 12.21 -10.87
N PRO A 33 12.04 13.02 -10.02
CA PRO A 33 13.14 12.68 -9.14
C PRO A 33 12.83 11.55 -8.16
N LYS A 34 13.84 10.76 -7.80
CA LYS A 34 13.72 9.74 -6.75
C LYS A 34 13.45 10.40 -5.39
N ASP A 35 12.60 9.80 -4.56
CA ASP A 35 12.40 10.27 -3.18
C ASP A 35 13.73 10.35 -2.40
N GLY A 36 13.89 11.44 -1.66
CA GLY A 36 15.10 11.82 -0.93
C GLY A 36 16.28 12.30 -1.81
N ALA A 37 16.12 12.39 -3.14
CA ALA A 37 17.22 12.78 -4.02
C ALA A 37 17.69 14.23 -3.80
N THR A 38 18.99 14.45 -3.99
CA THR A 38 19.56 15.79 -4.20
C THR A 38 19.97 15.93 -5.66
N LEU A 39 19.39 16.89 -6.35
CA LEU A 39 19.62 17.18 -7.76
C LEU A 39 20.70 18.25 -7.92
N ALA A 40 21.46 18.18 -9.01
CA ALA A 40 22.41 19.22 -9.40
C ALA A 40 21.79 20.32 -10.27
N ALA A 41 20.62 20.07 -10.87
CA ALA A 41 19.90 20.99 -11.73
C ALA A 41 18.38 20.85 -11.51
N SER A 42 17.63 21.91 -11.82
CA SER A 42 16.15 21.89 -11.75
C SER A 42 15.60 20.84 -12.74
N PRO A 43 14.69 19.94 -12.31
CA PRO A 43 14.00 19.04 -13.23
C PRO A 43 12.95 19.81 -14.04
N GLU A 44 12.78 19.47 -15.31
CA GLU A 44 11.70 20.02 -16.16
C GLU A 44 10.33 19.36 -15.90
N ARG A 45 10.35 18.20 -15.25
CA ARG A 45 9.20 17.33 -15.03
C ARG A 45 9.40 16.51 -13.77
N VAL A 46 8.30 16.23 -13.09
CA VAL A 46 8.21 15.13 -12.12
C VAL A 46 7.36 14.01 -12.72
N THR A 47 7.81 12.77 -12.56
CA THR A 47 7.11 11.54 -12.93
C THR A 47 7.00 10.62 -11.72
N LEU A 48 5.80 10.11 -11.50
CA LEU A 48 5.45 9.13 -10.48
C LEU A 48 5.06 7.83 -11.18
N VAL A 49 5.52 6.70 -10.66
CA VAL A 49 5.28 5.36 -11.22
C VAL A 49 4.58 4.50 -10.18
N PHE A 50 3.43 3.97 -10.54
CA PHE A 50 2.63 3.08 -9.71
C PHE A 50 2.79 1.61 -10.14
N ASP A 51 2.35 0.67 -9.32
CA ASP A 51 2.35 -0.77 -9.66
C ASP A 51 1.20 -1.14 -10.62
N GLN A 52 0.09 -0.41 -10.57
CA GLN A 52 -1.07 -0.55 -11.46
C GLN A 52 -1.30 0.70 -12.33
N THR A 53 -2.09 0.55 -13.39
CA THR A 53 -2.54 1.67 -14.24
C THR A 53 -3.35 2.68 -13.41
N VAL A 54 -3.15 3.98 -13.66
CA VAL A 54 -3.85 5.07 -12.99
C VAL A 54 -5.00 5.59 -13.85
N ARG A 55 -6.15 5.86 -13.22
CA ARG A 55 -7.32 6.41 -13.93
C ARG A 55 -7.11 7.87 -14.34
N GLN A 56 -7.34 8.15 -15.63
CA GLN A 56 -7.25 9.51 -16.20
C GLN A 56 -8.32 10.47 -15.62
N GLY A 57 -8.06 11.78 -15.70
CA GLY A 57 -8.97 12.87 -15.27
C GLY A 57 -9.02 13.14 -13.76
N TYR A 58 -8.80 12.13 -12.92
CA TYR A 58 -8.82 12.28 -11.46
C TYR A 58 -7.47 12.69 -10.86
N ALA A 59 -6.36 12.28 -11.47
CA ALA A 59 -5.03 12.50 -10.92
C ALA A 59 -4.74 14.01 -10.66
N ARG A 60 -4.06 14.27 -9.55
CA ARG A 60 -3.52 15.58 -9.16
C ARG A 60 -2.09 15.38 -8.69
N VAL A 61 -1.19 16.25 -9.12
CA VAL A 61 0.20 16.32 -8.67
C VAL A 61 0.52 17.78 -8.42
N GLY A 62 1.11 18.09 -7.27
CA GLY A 62 1.63 19.41 -6.93
C GLY A 62 3.10 19.30 -6.55
N VAL A 63 3.88 20.31 -6.89
CA VAL A 63 5.27 20.46 -6.44
C VAL A 63 5.31 21.74 -5.61
N THR A 64 5.76 21.64 -4.35
CA THR A 64 5.70 22.75 -3.38
C THR A 64 7.07 22.96 -2.75
N GLY A 65 7.55 24.20 -2.70
CA GLY A 65 8.78 24.56 -2.01
C GLY A 65 8.60 24.63 -0.49
N ALA A 66 9.71 24.69 0.24
CA ALA A 66 9.71 24.86 1.71
C ALA A 66 9.08 26.20 2.17
N ASP A 67 8.95 27.17 1.27
CA ASP A 67 8.25 28.45 1.44
C ASP A 67 6.72 28.36 1.23
N GLY A 68 6.20 27.19 0.82
CA GLY A 68 4.80 27.00 0.45
C GLY A 68 4.46 27.36 -1.00
N SER A 69 5.42 27.87 -1.79
CA SER A 69 5.18 28.22 -3.19
C SER A 69 4.96 26.98 -4.05
N GLY A 70 3.94 27.01 -4.90
CA GLY A 70 3.72 25.99 -5.92
C GLY A 70 4.64 26.16 -7.14
N TRP A 71 5.16 25.07 -7.67
CA TRP A 71 6.12 25.00 -8.79
C TRP A 71 5.70 24.09 -9.96
N ALA A 72 4.61 23.33 -9.80
CA ALA A 72 4.01 22.59 -10.91
C ALA A 72 3.57 23.53 -12.04
N ASP A 73 3.59 23.03 -13.27
CA ASP A 73 3.28 23.76 -14.49
C ASP A 73 2.37 22.95 -15.42
N GLY A 74 1.24 23.55 -15.80
CA GLY A 74 0.21 22.92 -16.64
C GLY A 74 -0.48 21.69 -16.02
N ASP A 75 -1.13 20.93 -16.89
CA ASP A 75 -1.95 19.77 -16.51
C ASP A 75 -1.14 18.50 -16.19
N VAL A 76 -1.75 17.64 -15.37
CA VAL A 76 -1.24 16.30 -15.06
C VAL A 76 -1.49 15.35 -16.23
N VAL A 77 -0.44 14.73 -16.73
CA VAL A 77 -0.49 13.72 -17.79
C VAL A 77 -0.44 12.32 -17.18
N VAL A 78 -1.42 11.47 -17.52
CA VAL A 78 -1.53 10.08 -17.05
C VAL A 78 -1.42 9.11 -18.23
N ALA A 79 -0.42 8.24 -18.20
CA ALA A 79 -0.13 7.25 -19.23
C ALA A 79 0.17 5.89 -18.57
N ALA A 80 -0.81 4.97 -18.63
CA ALA A 80 -0.79 3.69 -17.91
C ALA A 80 -0.47 3.89 -16.41
N GLU A 81 0.61 3.30 -15.90
CA GLU A 81 1.05 3.39 -14.50
C GLU A 81 1.79 4.70 -14.17
N ARG A 82 2.02 5.57 -15.17
CA ARG A 82 2.80 6.81 -15.00
C ARG A 82 1.92 8.04 -14.90
N VAL A 83 2.20 8.87 -13.91
CA VAL A 83 1.57 10.18 -13.69
C VAL A 83 2.68 11.23 -13.70
N SER A 84 2.56 12.28 -14.49
CA SER A 84 3.60 13.32 -14.59
C SER A 84 3.05 14.73 -14.72
N VAL A 85 3.85 15.71 -14.31
CA VAL A 85 3.55 17.14 -14.43
C VAL A 85 4.84 17.90 -14.77
N LYS A 86 4.77 18.97 -15.57
CA LYS A 86 5.94 19.83 -15.79
C LYS A 86 6.23 20.65 -14.52
N VAL A 87 7.45 21.15 -14.43
CA VAL A 87 7.91 21.93 -13.28
C VAL A 87 8.59 23.20 -13.79
N ARG A 88 8.22 24.35 -13.22
CA ARG A 88 8.90 25.63 -13.49
C ARG A 88 10.32 25.61 -12.92
N PRO A 89 11.29 26.35 -13.49
CA PRO A 89 12.65 26.42 -12.97
C PRO A 89 12.70 26.70 -11.46
N LEU A 90 13.32 25.78 -10.72
CA LEU A 90 13.37 25.79 -9.25
C LEU A 90 14.58 26.60 -8.74
N PRO A 91 14.41 27.42 -7.69
CA PRO A 91 15.52 28.05 -6.97
C PRO A 91 16.58 27.06 -6.45
N ALA A 92 17.85 27.34 -6.70
CA ALA A 92 18.97 26.56 -6.18
C ALA A 92 19.02 26.57 -4.64
N GLY A 93 19.50 25.49 -4.03
CA GLY A 93 19.49 25.30 -2.57
C GLY A 93 18.10 24.99 -1.98
N GLY A 94 17.05 24.95 -2.80
CA GLY A 94 15.68 24.68 -2.37
C GLY A 94 15.42 23.24 -1.93
N SER A 95 14.40 23.06 -1.10
CA SER A 95 13.83 21.75 -0.76
C SER A 95 12.37 21.72 -1.20
N TYR A 96 11.96 20.61 -1.81
CA TYR A 96 10.69 20.49 -2.52
C TYR A 96 9.97 19.20 -2.14
N THR A 97 8.65 19.30 -1.99
CA THR A 97 7.75 18.19 -1.77
C THR A 97 6.87 18.02 -3.00
N VAL A 98 6.80 16.81 -3.55
CA VAL A 98 5.82 16.44 -4.57
C VAL A 98 4.67 15.74 -3.86
N GLY A 99 3.50 16.38 -3.80
CA GLY A 99 2.27 15.74 -3.33
C GLY A 99 1.47 15.19 -4.51
N TYR A 100 0.82 14.03 -4.33
CA TYR A 100 -0.07 13.45 -5.33
C TYR A 100 -1.38 12.93 -4.74
N ARG A 101 -2.40 12.90 -5.59
CA ARG A 101 -3.67 12.21 -5.37
C ARG A 101 -4.06 11.49 -6.66
N ILE A 102 -4.36 10.20 -6.57
CA ILE A 102 -4.85 9.38 -7.68
C ILE A 102 -6.15 8.69 -7.30
N LEU A 103 -6.83 8.10 -8.28
CA LEU A 103 -7.88 7.11 -8.04
C LEU A 103 -7.33 5.74 -8.40
N SER A 104 -7.46 4.81 -7.47
CA SER A 104 -7.07 3.42 -7.67
C SER A 104 -8.07 2.67 -8.56
N ALA A 105 -7.68 1.49 -9.04
CA ALA A 105 -8.51 0.63 -9.89
C ALA A 105 -9.84 0.21 -9.23
N ASP A 106 -9.86 0.08 -7.90
CA ASP A 106 -11.06 -0.23 -7.11
C ASP A 106 -11.95 0.97 -6.78
N GLY A 107 -11.54 2.18 -7.19
CA GLY A 107 -12.29 3.41 -6.99
C GLY A 107 -11.94 4.19 -5.72
N HIS A 108 -11.00 3.74 -4.88
CA HIS A 108 -10.58 4.50 -3.71
C HIS A 108 -9.57 5.61 -4.07
N PRO A 109 -9.67 6.80 -3.45
CA PRO A 109 -8.67 7.86 -3.61
C PRO A 109 -7.43 7.55 -2.77
N ILE A 110 -6.25 7.58 -3.41
CA ILE A 110 -4.97 7.38 -2.74
C ILE A 110 -4.17 8.68 -2.81
N THR A 111 -3.60 9.09 -1.68
CA THR A 111 -2.74 10.28 -1.55
C THR A 111 -1.37 9.89 -1.00
N GLY A 112 -0.33 10.62 -1.41
CA GLY A 112 1.00 10.49 -0.83
C GLY A 112 1.91 11.63 -1.25
N SER A 113 3.17 11.55 -0.86
CA SER A 113 4.20 12.51 -1.27
C SER A 113 5.59 11.90 -1.30
N ILE A 114 6.47 12.54 -2.06
CA ILE A 114 7.92 12.36 -2.02
C ILE A 114 8.58 13.72 -1.76
N SER A 115 9.87 13.71 -1.44
CA SER A 115 10.69 14.90 -1.27
C SER A 115 11.97 14.85 -2.12
N PHE A 116 12.46 16.00 -2.55
CA PHE A 116 13.80 16.14 -3.15
C PHE A 116 14.39 17.51 -2.83
N ARG A 117 15.69 17.66 -3.06
CA ARG A 117 16.44 18.91 -2.85
C ARG A 117 17.13 19.31 -4.15
N LEU A 118 17.30 20.60 -4.36
CA LEU A 118 18.17 21.13 -5.40
C LEU A 118 19.43 21.68 -4.72
N ALA A 119 20.61 21.27 -5.19
CA ALA A 119 21.87 21.78 -4.68
C ALA A 119 21.96 23.31 -4.85
N PRO A 120 22.69 24.03 -3.97
CA PRO A 120 23.05 25.42 -4.24
C PRO A 120 24.01 25.49 -5.43
N ASP A 121 23.94 26.58 -6.21
CA ASP A 121 24.94 26.86 -7.25
C ASP A 121 26.35 26.91 -6.65
N ALA A 122 27.31 26.29 -7.35
CA ALA A 122 28.69 26.18 -6.88
C ALA A 122 29.36 27.55 -6.62
N THR A 123 28.87 28.61 -7.26
CA THR A 123 29.32 30.01 -7.06
C THR A 123 29.07 30.51 -5.63
N SER A 124 28.07 29.98 -4.91
CA SER A 124 27.75 30.37 -3.53
C SER A 124 28.65 29.69 -2.48
N ALA A 125 29.49 28.74 -2.87
CA ALA A 125 30.41 28.02 -1.98
C ALA A 125 31.78 28.74 -1.81
N THR A 126 31.79 30.07 -1.71
CA THR A 126 33.00 30.85 -1.35
C THR A 126 32.78 31.60 -0.03
N ALA A 127 32.62 30.85 1.04
CA ALA A 127 32.77 31.32 2.42
C ALA A 127 33.26 30.16 3.29
N THR A 128 34.52 29.77 3.13
CA THR A 128 35.25 28.98 4.13
C THR A 128 35.93 29.97 5.09
N PRO A 129 35.47 30.11 6.35
CA PRO A 129 36.31 30.68 7.38
C PRO A 129 37.42 29.65 7.66
N ALA A 130 38.66 30.00 7.34
CA ALA A 130 39.80 29.21 7.77
C ALA A 130 39.91 29.32 9.31
N ALA A 131 39.48 28.27 10.02
CA ALA A 131 39.65 28.17 11.46
C ALA A 131 41.11 27.79 11.79
N PRO A 132 41.90 28.64 12.45
CA PRO A 132 43.22 28.24 12.93
C PRO A 132 43.07 27.27 14.11
N ALA A 133 43.78 26.15 14.05
CA ALA A 133 43.86 25.22 15.17
C ALA A 133 44.81 25.73 16.26
N SER A 134 44.38 25.73 17.52
CA SER A 134 45.30 25.64 18.67
C SER A 134 44.63 25.18 19.97
N SER A 135 45.11 24.03 20.46
CA SER A 135 45.36 23.69 21.88
C SER A 135 44.22 23.65 22.92
N ALA A 136 44.00 22.47 23.48
CA ALA A 136 43.34 22.19 24.78
C ALA A 136 44.39 22.19 25.93
N PRO A 137 44.15 21.73 27.19
CA PRO A 137 42.90 21.34 27.88
C PRO A 137 42.75 21.90 29.32
N ALA A 138 41.58 21.68 29.97
CA ALA A 138 41.43 21.73 31.44
C ALA A 138 40.32 20.77 31.93
N ALA A 139 40.45 20.27 33.16
CA ALA A 139 39.76 19.08 33.70
C ALA A 139 38.55 19.41 34.63
N PRO A 140 37.78 18.42 35.12
CA PRO A 140 36.41 18.62 35.62
C PRO A 140 36.29 18.90 37.13
N SER A 141 35.09 19.29 37.57
CA SER A 141 34.68 19.34 38.98
C SER A 141 33.33 18.65 39.22
N SER A 142 33.27 17.86 40.30
CA SER A 142 32.21 16.90 40.62
C SER A 142 31.04 17.51 41.41
N GLY A 143 29.86 16.89 41.37
CA GLY A 143 28.74 17.25 42.26
C GLY A 143 27.57 16.25 42.29
N ALA A 144 27.35 15.63 43.45
CA ALA A 144 26.20 14.79 43.80
C ALA A 144 25.90 15.03 45.31
N SER A 145 24.70 14.84 45.87
CA SER A 145 23.41 14.26 45.43
C SER A 145 22.27 15.06 46.12
N SER A 146 20.98 14.69 46.25
CA SER A 146 20.18 13.48 45.99
C SER A 146 18.68 13.84 45.94
N GLY A 147 17.77 12.88 45.70
CA GLY A 147 16.32 13.09 45.86
C GLY A 147 15.49 11.85 45.50
N ALA A 148 14.76 11.28 46.46
CA ALA A 148 14.14 9.95 46.33
C ALA A 148 12.62 9.97 46.04
N ALA A 149 12.20 8.93 45.30
CA ALA A 149 10.93 8.20 45.28
C ALA A 149 9.64 8.78 45.91
N ALA A 150 8.55 8.73 45.13
CA ALA A 150 7.25 8.19 45.58
C ALA A 150 6.35 7.77 44.39
N ALA A 151 5.84 6.53 44.43
CA ALA A 151 4.54 6.13 43.87
C ALA A 151 3.58 5.94 45.07
N PRO A 152 2.23 5.99 44.94
CA PRO A 152 1.36 5.20 44.04
C PRO A 152 0.36 6.12 43.27
N GLY A 153 -0.60 5.68 42.46
CA GLY A 153 -1.05 4.35 42.02
C GLY A 153 -2.59 4.37 41.84
N SER A 154 -3.10 3.88 40.71
CA SER A 154 -4.54 3.63 40.50
C SER A 154 -4.70 2.60 39.39
N GLY A 155 -5.54 1.59 39.61
CA GLY A 155 -5.82 0.55 38.63
C GLY A 155 -7.12 0.82 37.88
N ALA A 156 -7.26 0.18 36.71
CA ALA A 156 -8.54 -0.16 36.11
C ALA A 156 -8.33 -1.35 35.16
N GLU A 157 -8.82 -2.53 35.56
CA GLU A 157 -9.22 -3.53 34.57
C GLU A 157 -10.51 -3.06 33.91
N ALA A 158 -10.56 -3.07 32.58
CA ALA A 158 -11.77 -3.35 31.81
C ALA A 158 -11.36 -3.65 30.37
N ALA A 159 -11.61 -4.87 29.92
CA ALA A 159 -11.75 -5.12 28.49
C ALA A 159 -13.12 -4.55 28.06
N ASP A 160 -13.16 -3.82 26.95
CA ASP A 160 -14.41 -3.69 26.20
C ASP A 160 -14.14 -3.80 24.70
N THR A 161 -14.84 -4.75 24.09
CA THR A 161 -14.76 -5.10 22.67
C THR A 161 -15.92 -4.46 21.94
N ALA A 162 -15.77 -3.18 21.56
CA ALA A 162 -16.86 -2.42 20.96
C ALA A 162 -16.42 -1.34 19.96
N ASP A 163 -15.66 -1.71 18.92
CA ASP A 163 -15.77 -1.01 17.62
C ASP A 163 -15.37 -1.92 16.44
N THR A 164 -16.22 -2.90 16.14
CA THR A 164 -16.13 -3.72 14.91
C THR A 164 -17.53 -4.02 14.36
N ALA A 165 -18.47 -3.09 14.61
CA ALA A 165 -19.89 -3.25 14.28
C ALA A 165 -20.32 -2.47 13.02
N GLU A 166 -19.80 -1.26 12.78
CA GLU A 166 -20.33 -0.39 11.72
C GLU A 166 -19.79 -0.67 10.31
N ALA A 167 -18.67 -1.40 10.18
CA ALA A 167 -18.11 -1.77 8.87
C ALA A 167 -18.77 -3.01 8.23
N ALA A 168 -19.66 -3.71 8.92
CA ALA A 168 -20.22 -5.00 8.47
C ALA A 168 -21.47 -4.86 7.57
N GLU A 169 -22.28 -3.81 7.76
CA GLU A 169 -23.63 -3.72 7.19
C GLU A 169 -23.65 -3.37 5.68
N ALA A 170 -22.64 -2.64 5.17
CA ALA A 170 -22.64 -2.18 3.77
C ALA A 170 -22.23 -3.27 2.75
N ALA A 171 -21.53 -4.33 3.18
CA ALA A 171 -21.03 -5.40 2.30
C ALA A 171 -22.02 -6.58 2.13
N ALA A 172 -23.12 -6.60 2.88
CA ALA A 172 -23.99 -7.77 3.02
C ALA A 172 -24.76 -8.17 1.74
N ASN A 173 -25.02 -7.23 0.82
CA ASN A 173 -26.01 -7.42 -0.25
C ASN A 173 -25.46 -7.62 -1.68
N GLY A 174 -24.14 -7.73 -1.86
CA GLY A 174 -23.50 -7.72 -3.19
C GLY A 174 -23.04 -9.06 -3.76
N GLY A 175 -22.48 -9.97 -2.94
CA GLY A 175 -21.79 -11.16 -3.47
C GLY A 175 -21.70 -12.38 -2.56
N ALA A 176 -21.62 -12.19 -1.23
CA ALA A 176 -21.50 -13.31 -0.30
C ALA A 176 -22.70 -14.27 -0.33
N GLY A 177 -23.93 -13.73 -0.40
CA GLY A 177 -25.16 -14.54 -0.45
C GLY A 177 -25.21 -15.46 -1.68
N MET A 178 -24.82 -14.97 -2.86
CA MET A 178 -24.77 -15.80 -4.06
C MET A 178 -23.64 -16.84 -3.99
N ALA A 179 -22.47 -16.50 -3.44
CA ALA A 179 -21.39 -17.47 -3.25
C ALA A 179 -21.84 -18.65 -2.36
N VAL A 180 -22.57 -18.38 -1.28
CA VAL A 180 -23.15 -19.44 -0.43
C VAL A 180 -24.17 -20.29 -1.20
N VAL A 181 -25.05 -19.68 -2.01
CA VAL A 181 -26.02 -20.42 -2.86
C VAL A 181 -25.29 -21.34 -3.85
N TRP A 182 -24.22 -20.88 -4.50
CA TRP A 182 -23.42 -21.70 -5.41
C TRP A 182 -22.67 -22.84 -4.69
N ILE A 183 -22.11 -22.59 -3.50
CA ILE A 183 -21.44 -23.62 -2.69
C ILE A 183 -22.43 -24.70 -2.23
N VAL A 184 -23.59 -24.29 -1.69
CA VAL A 184 -24.65 -25.22 -1.26
C VAL A 184 -25.21 -26.01 -2.46
N GLY A 185 -25.44 -25.35 -3.60
CA GLY A 185 -25.87 -26.00 -4.84
C GLY A 185 -24.86 -27.04 -5.34
N ALA A 186 -23.56 -26.72 -5.32
CA ALA A 186 -22.50 -27.65 -5.69
C ALA A 186 -22.44 -28.87 -4.76
N LEU A 187 -22.55 -28.66 -3.44
CA LEU A 187 -22.57 -29.75 -2.45
C LEU A 187 -23.80 -30.66 -2.62
N LEU A 188 -24.97 -30.11 -2.88
CA LEU A 188 -26.19 -30.88 -3.14
C LEU A 188 -26.11 -31.72 -4.42
N LEU A 189 -25.52 -31.17 -5.50
CA LEU A 189 -25.28 -31.92 -6.74
C LEU A 189 -24.28 -33.07 -6.52
N LEU A 190 -23.24 -32.85 -5.71
CA LEU A 190 -22.24 -33.87 -5.37
C LEU A 190 -22.85 -35.00 -4.51
N ALA A 191 -23.71 -34.64 -3.54
CA ALA A 191 -24.49 -35.59 -2.75
C ALA A 191 -25.48 -36.40 -3.61
N ALA A 192 -26.21 -35.75 -4.51
CA ALA A 192 -27.13 -36.42 -5.43
C ALA A 192 -26.39 -37.39 -6.38
N GLY A 193 -25.26 -36.95 -6.95
CA GLY A 193 -24.43 -37.76 -7.85
C GLY A 193 -23.85 -39.01 -7.16
N THR A 194 -23.40 -38.88 -5.91
CA THR A 194 -22.89 -40.01 -5.12
C THR A 194 -24.00 -41.00 -4.74
N VAL A 195 -25.18 -40.54 -4.33
CA VAL A 195 -26.34 -41.42 -4.05
C VAL A 195 -26.79 -42.17 -5.32
N VAL A 196 -26.88 -41.50 -6.47
CA VAL A 196 -27.25 -42.15 -7.75
C VAL A 196 -26.20 -43.19 -8.17
N ALA A 197 -24.91 -42.90 -7.98
CA ALA A 197 -23.84 -43.86 -8.29
C ALA A 197 -23.91 -45.12 -7.40
N LEU A 198 -24.16 -44.96 -6.09
CA LEU A 198 -24.30 -46.06 -5.14
C LEU A 198 -25.56 -46.91 -5.37
N ARG A 199 -26.66 -46.29 -5.80
CA ARG A 199 -27.89 -47.04 -6.16
C ARG A 199 -27.68 -47.87 -7.42
N ARG A 200 -27.03 -47.32 -8.45
CA ARG A 200 -26.76 -48.07 -9.70
C ARG A 200 -25.82 -49.25 -9.48
N SER A 201 -24.75 -49.10 -8.70
CA SER A 201 -23.83 -50.24 -8.44
C SER A 201 -24.52 -51.41 -7.73
N ARG A 202 -25.48 -51.15 -6.83
CA ARG A 202 -26.27 -52.21 -6.18
C ARG A 202 -27.16 -52.96 -7.17
N SER A 203 -27.86 -52.24 -8.06
CA SER A 203 -28.68 -52.87 -9.10
C SER A 203 -27.85 -53.67 -10.11
N ASP A 204 -26.61 -53.24 -10.40
CA ASP A 204 -25.66 -53.98 -11.25
C ASP A 204 -25.13 -55.27 -10.58
N GLU A 205 -25.10 -55.32 -9.23
CA GLU A 205 -24.77 -56.53 -8.45
C GLU A 205 -25.97 -57.47 -8.34
N GLU A 206 -27.18 -56.95 -8.06
CA GLU A 206 -28.43 -57.73 -8.00
C GLU A 206 -28.78 -58.39 -9.35
N ALA A 207 -28.46 -57.75 -10.48
CA ALA A 207 -28.70 -58.29 -11.83
C ALA A 207 -27.64 -59.34 -12.28
N ARG A 208 -26.69 -59.72 -11.42
CA ARG A 208 -25.62 -60.69 -11.69
C ARG A 208 -25.63 -61.92 -10.79
N ALA A 209 -26.59 -61.99 -9.86
CA ALA A 209 -26.83 -63.14 -8.98
C ALA A 209 -27.94 -64.05 -9.55
#